data_AF-A0A938U935-F1
#
_entry.id   AF-A0A938U935-F1
#
_cell.length_a   1.000
_cell.length_b   1.000
_cell.length_c   1.000
_cell.angle_alpha   90.00
_cell.angle_beta   90.00
_cell.angle_gamma   90.00
#
_symmetry.space_group_name_H-M   'P 1'
#
loop_
_entity.id
_entity.type
_entity.pdbx_description
1 polymer ?
#
loop_
_entity_poly.entity_id
_entity_poly.type
_entity_poly.pdbx_seq_one_letter_code
_entity_poly.pdbx_strand_id
1 'polypeptide(L)' 'MRSALCQDHPRKDIFEKIAPYYDLLLDILTFGNYAKFLRKAVKVLGPKRGEKNLDLCSGTGRVASWIVQAVGEEGEV' A
#
# COMPACT_ATOMS: atom_id res chain seq x y z
N MET A 1 -3.20 -40.42 2.20
CA MET A 1 -4.26 -39.38 2.04
C MET A 1 -4.80 -38.99 3.39
N ARG A 2 -4.43 -37.80 3.88
CA ARG A 2 -5.19 -36.90 4.77
C ARG A 2 -4.25 -35.73 5.07
N SER A 3 -4.46 -34.61 4.37
CA SER A 3 -3.73 -33.36 4.57
C SER A 3 -4.12 -32.79 5.93
N ALA A 4 -3.22 -32.90 6.89
CA ALA A 4 -3.33 -32.18 8.15
C ALA A 4 -2.99 -30.69 7.88
N LEU A 5 -3.75 -29.79 8.56
CA LEU A 5 -3.36 -28.41 8.91
C LEU A 5 -3.67 -27.26 7.93
N CYS A 6 -4.89 -27.18 7.38
CA CYS A 6 -5.45 -25.84 7.13
C CYS A 6 -5.99 -25.34 8.47
N GLN A 7 -5.17 -24.62 9.24
CA GLN A 7 -5.67 -23.85 10.38
C GLN A 7 -6.42 -22.66 9.81
N ASP A 8 -7.74 -22.63 9.98
CA ASP A 8 -8.55 -21.43 9.77
C ASP A 8 -7.99 -20.34 10.72
N HIS A 9 -7.25 -19.39 10.16
CA HIS A 9 -6.74 -18.26 10.91
C HIS A 9 -7.72 -17.11 10.72
N PRO A 10 -8.69 -16.91 11.63
CA PRO A 10 -9.77 -15.95 11.43
C PRO A 10 -9.27 -14.53 11.14
N ARG A 11 -8.08 -14.17 11.66
CA ARG A 11 -7.42 -12.90 11.33
C ARG A 11 -7.05 -12.78 9.85
N LYS A 12 -6.51 -13.84 9.23
CA LYS A 12 -6.14 -13.85 7.81
C LYS A 12 -7.38 -13.72 6.94
N ASP A 13 -8.43 -14.50 7.21
CA ASP A 13 -9.65 -14.49 6.41
C ASP A 13 -10.35 -13.13 6.43
N ILE A 14 -10.38 -12.48 7.60
CA ILE A 14 -10.92 -11.12 7.74
C ILE A 14 -10.03 -10.13 6.99
N PHE A 15 -8.72 -10.23 7.13
CA PHE A 15 -7.78 -9.31 6.48
C PHE A 15 -7.82 -9.43 4.95
N GLU A 16 -7.84 -10.65 4.40
CA GLU A 16 -7.94 -10.90 2.96
C GLU A 16 -9.22 -10.30 2.36
N LYS A 17 -10.32 -10.33 3.11
CA LYS A 17 -11.59 -9.71 2.67
C LYS A 17 -11.57 -8.19 2.71
N ILE A 18 -10.90 -7.60 3.70
CA ILE A 18 -10.92 -6.14 3.94
C ILE A 18 -9.82 -5.42 3.15
N ALA A 19 -8.65 -6.04 2.98
CA ALA A 19 -7.46 -5.40 2.40
C ALA A 19 -7.72 -4.68 1.06
N PRO A 20 -8.50 -5.23 0.10
CA PRO A 20 -8.79 -4.54 -1.16
C PRO A 20 -9.59 -3.23 -1.00
N TYR A 21 -10.34 -3.09 0.09
CA TYR A 21 -11.24 -1.95 0.34
C TYR A 21 -10.72 -1.00 1.42
N TYR A 22 -9.61 -1.33 2.07
CA TYR A 22 -9.13 -0.60 3.25
C TYR A 22 -8.85 0.87 2.95
N ASP A 23 -8.22 1.14 1.81
CA ASP A 23 -7.98 2.50 1.33
C ASP A 23 -9.29 3.29 1.14
N LEU A 24 -10.31 2.68 0.53
CA LEU A 24 -11.61 3.32 0.31
C LEU A 24 -12.30 3.62 1.64
N LEU A 25 -12.27 2.67 2.57
CA LEU A 25 -12.81 2.84 3.91
C LEU A 25 -12.12 4.01 4.62
N LEU A 26 -10.79 4.08 4.58
CA LEU A 26 -10.05 5.17 5.18
C LEU A 26 -10.31 6.51 4.49
N ASP A 27 -10.43 6.52 3.17
CA ASP A 27 -10.80 7.74 2.44
C ASP A 27 -12.19 8.24 2.88
N ILE A 28 -13.19 7.37 3.04
CA ILE A 28 -14.53 7.77 3.50
C ILE A 28 -14.49 8.25 4.96
N LEU A 29 -13.96 7.45 5.87
CA LEU A 29 -13.96 7.75 7.31
C LEU A 29 -13.16 9.02 7.64
N THR A 30 -12.13 9.32 6.85
CA THR A 30 -11.30 10.52 7.04
C THR A 30 -11.74 11.71 6.17
N PHE A 31 -12.87 11.62 5.48
CA PHE A 31 -13.35 12.63 4.53
C PHE A 31 -12.28 13.03 3.49
N GLY A 32 -11.56 12.03 2.99
CA GLY A 32 -10.52 12.13 1.96
C GLY A 32 -9.16 12.63 2.47
N ASN A 33 -9.00 12.84 3.78
CA ASN A 33 -7.73 13.32 4.34
C ASN A 33 -6.64 12.24 4.36
N TYR A 34 -6.98 10.95 4.34
CA TYR A 34 -6.01 9.86 4.23
C TYR A 34 -5.13 9.97 2.99
N ALA A 35 -5.73 10.08 1.79
CA ALA A 35 -5.00 10.29 0.55
C ALA A 35 -4.15 11.57 0.57
N LYS A 36 -4.63 12.67 1.19
CA LYS A 36 -3.86 13.92 1.31
C LYS A 36 -2.63 13.74 2.20
N PHE A 37 -2.78 13.04 3.31
CA PHE A 37 -1.68 12.71 4.22
C PHE A 37 -0.61 11.88 3.51
N LEU A 38 -1.00 10.81 2.81
CA LEU A 38 -0.06 9.98 2.07
C LEU A 38 0.66 10.75 0.96
N ARG A 39 -0.04 11.61 0.19
CA ARG A 39 0.61 12.48 -0.80
C ARG A 39 1.59 13.45 -0.16
N LYS A 40 1.28 13.98 1.02
CA LYS A 40 2.21 14.83 1.77
C LYS A 40 3.43 14.03 2.22
N ALA A 41 3.25 12.79 2.69
CA ALA A 41 4.35 11.91 3.04
C ALA A 41 5.27 11.63 1.84
N VAL A 42 4.73 11.34 0.65
CA VAL A 42 5.55 11.17 -0.58
C VAL A 42 6.31 12.46 -0.94
N LYS A 43 5.68 13.63 -0.79
CA LYS A 43 6.38 14.92 -1.00
C LYS A 43 7.53 15.13 -0.02
N VAL A 44 7.38 14.69 1.23
CA VAL A 44 8.43 14.77 2.26
C VAL A 44 9.54 13.75 1.99
N LEU A 45 9.19 12.54 1.56
CA LEU A 45 10.15 11.53 1.12
C LEU A 45 11.02 12.05 -0.02
N GLY A 46 10.43 12.82 -0.94
CA GLY A 46 11.12 13.48 -2.05
C GLY A 46 11.88 12.53 -2.98
N PRO A 47 11.23 11.51 -3.58
CA PRO A 47 11.89 10.58 -4.49
C PRO A 47 12.46 11.32 -5.70
N LYS A 48 13.67 10.94 -6.13
CA LYS A 48 14.36 11.54 -7.28
C LYS A 48 14.47 10.55 -8.44
N ARG A 49 14.66 11.11 -9.64
CA ARG A 49 14.82 10.32 -10.85
C ARG A 49 15.99 9.33 -10.73
N GLY A 50 15.75 8.08 -11.11
CA GLY A 50 16.74 6.99 -11.05
C GLY A 50 16.99 6.41 -9.66
N GLU A 51 16.32 6.89 -8.61
CA GLU A 51 16.47 6.31 -7.27
C GLU A 51 15.75 4.96 -7.14
N LYS A 52 16.28 4.12 -6.24
CA LYS A 52 15.66 2.87 -5.80
C LYS A 52 15.07 3.07 -4.41
N ASN A 53 13.75 2.94 -4.31
CA ASN A 53 13.00 3.08 -3.05
C ASN A 53 12.44 1.72 -2.63
N LEU A 54 12.03 1.59 -1.37
CA LEU A 54 11.36 0.39 -0.85
C LEU A 54 10.12 0.81 -0.07
N ASP A 55 8.94 0.41 -0.54
CA ASP A 55 7.67 0.63 0.15
C ASP A 55 7.29 -0.58 1.01
N LEU A 56 7.53 -0.49 2.32
CA LEU A 56 7.16 -1.53 3.28
C LEU A 56 5.69 -1.42 3.68
N CYS A 57 4.99 -2.56 3.68
CA CYS A 57 3.54 -2.62 3.94
C CYS A 57 2.71 -1.84 2.90
N SER A 58 3.10 -1.94 1.63
CA SER A 58 2.54 -1.17 0.50
C SER A 58 1.05 -1.40 0.23
N GLY A 59 0.45 -2.46 0.78
CA GLY A 59 -0.99 -2.72 0.68
C GLY A 59 -1.47 -2.81 -0.77
N THR A 60 -2.33 -1.88 -1.18
CA THR A 60 -2.85 -1.76 -2.56
C THR A 60 -1.83 -1.22 -3.56
N GLY A 61 -0.63 -0.83 -3.11
CA GLY A 61 0.40 -0.19 -3.94
C GLY A 61 0.10 1.28 -4.27
N ARG A 62 -0.91 1.90 -3.64
CA ARG A 62 -1.32 3.29 -3.88
C ARG A 62 -0.13 4.25 -3.77
N VAL A 63 0.66 4.15 -2.70
CA VAL A 63 1.81 5.03 -2.45
C VAL A 63 2.95 4.73 -3.42
N ALA A 64 3.33 3.45 -3.57
CA ALA A 64 4.32 3.01 -4.54
C ALA A 64 4.04 3.55 -5.96
N SER A 65 2.78 3.58 -6.40
CA SER A 65 2.40 4.13 -7.71
C SER A 65 2.79 5.59 -7.90
N TRP A 66 2.75 6.40 -6.84
CA TRP A 66 3.15 7.81 -6.87
C TRP A 66 4.66 7.97 -6.80
N ILE A 67 5.36 7.09 -6.08
CA ILE A 67 6.82 7.08 -6.01
C ILE A 67 7.40 6.69 -7.38
N VAL A 68 6.84 5.67 -8.05
CA VAL A 68 7.24 5.25 -9.41
C VAL A 68 7.16 6.40 -10.41
N GLN A 69 6.09 7.21 -10.34
CA GLN A 69 5.93 8.39 -11.19
C GLN A 69 7.03 9.44 -10.97
N ALA A 70 7.56 9.54 -9.74
CA ALA A 70 8.62 10.49 -9.40
C ALA A 70 10.03 9.99 -9.77
N VAL A 71 10.31 8.70 -9.57
CA VAL A 71 11.64 8.12 -9.88
C VAL A 71 11.85 7.85 -11.37
N GLY A 72 10.77 7.76 -12.17
CA GLY A 72 10.84 7.62 -13.62
C GLY A 72 11.34 6.25 -14.10
N GLU A 73 11.53 6.11 -15.42
CA GLU A 73 11.83 4.82 -16.08
C GLU A 73 13.15 4.16 -15.65
N GLU A 74 14.11 4.95 -15.19
CA GLU A 74 15.41 4.47 -14.70
C GLU A 74 15.38 4.14 -13.20
N GLY A 75 14.29 4.43 -12.50
CA GLY A 75 14.12 4.22 -11.06
C GLY A 75 13.34 2.95 -10.70
N GLU A 76 13.33 2.61 -9.42
CA GLU A 76 12.68 1.41 -8.88
C GLU A 76 12.02 1.70 -7.53
N VAL A 77 10.94 0.99 -7.20
CA VAL A 77 10.18 1.11 -5.93
C VAL A 77 9.78 -0.27 -5.43
#